data_AF-E9SA83-F1
#
_entry.id   AF-E9SA83-F1
#
_cell.length_a   1.000
_cell.length_b   1.000
_cell.length_c   1.000
_cell.angle_alpha   90.00
_cell.angle_beta   90.00
_cell.angle_gamma   90.00
#
_symmetry.space_group_name_H-M   'P 1'
#
loop_
_entity.id
_entity.type
_entity.pdbx_description
1 polymer ?
#
loop_
_entity_poly.entity_id
_entity_poly.type
_entity_poly.pdbx_seq_one_letter_code
_entity_poly.pdbx_strand_id
1 'polypeptide(L)'
;MRFVNKQVIMDFFEKNKQKNIFDFDEYQRINDWCSEHDEEFREIKNYVAIEVSQGTKLSASLVDDALADREIKMPFSSKDLLKYSKIPLV
;
A
#
# COMPACT_ATOMS: atom_id res chain seq x y z
N MET A 1 31.12 30.27 8.87
CA MET A 1 31.19 28.92 8.27
C MET A 1 30.26 28.00 9.05
N ARG A 2 29.27 27.37 8.42
CA ARG A 2 28.37 26.40 9.09
C ARG A 2 29.03 25.02 9.03
N PHE A 3 29.48 24.50 10.16
CA PHE A 3 29.99 23.14 10.27
C PHE A 3 28.81 22.18 10.17
N VAL A 4 28.67 21.52 9.01
CA VAL A 4 27.74 20.40 8.87
C VAL A 4 28.38 19.22 9.58
N ASN A 5 27.76 18.79 10.68
CA ASN A 5 28.28 17.76 11.57
C ASN A 5 28.23 16.39 10.85
N LYS A 6 29.40 15.81 10.53
CA LYS A 6 29.53 14.55 9.76
C LYS A 6 28.69 13.41 10.34
N GLN A 7 28.51 13.38 11.67
CA GLN A 7 27.70 12.37 12.35
C GLN A 7 26.22 12.41 11.92
N VAL A 8 25.65 13.62 11.79
CA VAL A 8 24.23 13.80 11.41
C VAL A 8 23.96 13.32 9.98
N ILE A 9 24.95 13.46 9.09
CA ILE A 9 24.83 12.99 7.70
C ILE A 9 24.87 11.46 7.64
N MET A 10 25.75 10.80 8.41
CA MET A 10 25.82 9.34 8.46
C MET A 10 24.53 8.75 9.04
N ASP A 11 24.02 9.28 10.15
CA ASP A 11 22.78 8.80 10.78
C ASP A 11 21.56 8.98 9.86
N PHE A 12 21.55 10.04 9.03
CA PHE A 12 20.48 10.28 8.04
C PHE A 12 20.54 9.28 6.88
N PHE A 13 21.74 8.91 6.43
CA PHE A 13 21.93 7.91 5.38
C PHE A 13 21.55 6.50 5.86
N GLU A 14 21.93 6.11 7.07
CA GLU A 14 21.55 4.81 7.64
C GLU A 14 20.04 4.67 7.84
N LYS A 15 19.38 5.72 8.37
CA LYS A 15 17.92 5.73 8.51
C LYS A 15 17.19 5.62 7.17
N ASN A 16 17.69 6.29 6.12
CA ASN A 16 17.11 6.18 4.78
C ASN A 16 17.38 4.82 4.14
N LYS A 17 18.53 4.20 4.40
CA LYS A 17 18.85 2.86 3.91
C LYS A 17 17.95 1.79 4.54
N GLN A 18 17.68 1.88 5.85
CA GLN A 18 16.75 0.99 6.54
C GLN A 18 15.30 1.15 6.05
N LYS A 19 14.83 2.39 5.84
CA LYS A 19 13.51 2.63 5.24
C LYS A 19 13.35 1.96 3.88
N ASN A 20 14.35 2.07 3.03
CA ASN A 20 14.30 1.52 1.67
C ASN A 20 14.22 -0.02 1.65
N ILE A 21 14.85 -0.69 2.61
CA ILE A 21 14.82 -2.16 2.73
C ILE A 21 13.45 -2.62 3.25
N PHE A 22 12.86 -1.91 4.21
CA PHE A 22 11.52 -2.19 4.73
C PHE A 22 10.42 -2.00 3.68
N ASP A 23 10.47 -0.89 2.90
CA ASP A 23 9.50 -0.63 1.83
C ASP A 23 9.53 -1.74 0.73
N PHE A 24 10.70 -2.36 0.49
CA PHE A 24 10.83 -3.43 -0.51
C PHE A 24 10.21 -4.76 -0.06
N ASP A 25 10.47 -5.17 1.18
CA ASP A 25 9.93 -6.41 1.76
C ASP A 25 8.40 -6.35 1.88
N GLU A 26 7.87 -5.20 2.27
CA GLU A 26 6.43 -4.95 2.39
C GLU A 26 5.73 -4.91 1.02
N TYR A 27 6.35 -4.27 0.01
CA TYR A 27 5.88 -4.31 -1.38
C TYR A 27 5.80 -5.75 -1.91
N GLN A 28 6.84 -6.55 -1.68
CA GLN A 28 6.89 -7.92 -2.17
C GLN A 28 5.79 -8.76 -1.50
N ARG A 29 5.69 -8.71 -0.18
CA ARG A 29 4.67 -9.45 0.58
C ARG A 29 3.23 -9.12 0.15
N ILE A 30 2.95 -7.86 -0.14
CA ILE A 30 1.62 -7.43 -0.60
C ILE A 30 1.33 -7.94 -2.01
N ASN A 31 2.31 -7.88 -2.92
CA ASN A 31 2.12 -8.40 -4.28
C ASN A 31 2.01 -9.93 -4.30
N ASP A 32 2.74 -10.63 -3.44
CA ASP A 32 2.64 -12.07 -3.28
C ASP A 32 1.22 -12.43 -2.82
N TRP A 33 0.69 -11.74 -1.81
CA TRP A 33 -0.70 -11.92 -1.37
C TRP A 33 -1.70 -11.61 -2.49
N CYS A 34 -1.53 -10.49 -3.22
CA CYS A 34 -2.42 -10.14 -4.34
C CYS A 34 -2.37 -11.17 -5.49
N SER A 35 -1.27 -11.92 -5.61
CA SER A 35 -1.10 -12.97 -6.62
C SER A 35 -1.65 -14.32 -6.15
N GLU A 36 -1.54 -14.62 -4.85
CA GLU A 36 -2.10 -15.82 -4.23
C GLU A 36 -3.63 -15.73 -4.07
N HIS A 37 -4.14 -14.53 -3.79
CA HIS A 37 -5.55 -14.21 -3.56
C HIS A 37 -6.10 -13.34 -4.71
N ASP A 38 -5.95 -13.80 -5.95
CA ASP A 38 -6.29 -13.02 -7.14
C ASP A 38 -7.80 -12.77 -7.28
N GLU A 39 -8.63 -13.72 -6.81
CA GLU A 39 -10.08 -13.59 -6.77
C GLU A 39 -10.50 -12.51 -5.79
N GLU A 40 -10.04 -12.57 -4.54
CA GLU A 40 -10.32 -11.56 -3.51
C GLU A 40 -9.82 -10.17 -3.95
N PHE A 41 -8.61 -10.11 -4.50
CA PHE A 41 -8.06 -8.86 -5.01
C PHE A 41 -8.89 -8.31 -6.18
N ARG A 42 -9.40 -9.16 -7.07
CA ARG A 42 -10.29 -8.76 -8.16
C ARG A 42 -11.63 -8.25 -7.65
N GLU A 43 -12.19 -8.86 -6.60
CA GLU A 43 -13.42 -8.37 -5.98
C GLU A 43 -13.24 -6.98 -5.37
N ILE A 44 -12.16 -6.75 -4.63
CA ILE A 44 -11.82 -5.44 -4.07
C ILE A 44 -11.69 -4.42 -5.21
N LYS A 45 -10.97 -4.75 -6.28
CA LYS A 45 -10.83 -3.87 -7.45
C LYS A 45 -12.17 -3.55 -8.11
N ASN A 46 -13.05 -4.53 -8.27
CA ASN A 46 -14.36 -4.32 -8.86
C ASN A 46 -15.23 -3.42 -7.99
N TYR A 47 -15.26 -3.64 -6.67
CA TYR A 47 -15.99 -2.79 -5.73
C TYR A 47 -15.49 -1.34 -5.80
N VAL A 48 -14.17 -1.16 -5.69
CA VAL A 48 -13.54 0.15 -5.77
C VAL A 48 -13.83 0.83 -7.11
N ALA A 49 -13.79 0.10 -8.23
CA ALA A 49 -14.10 0.64 -9.54
C ALA A 49 -15.56 1.08 -9.67
N ILE A 50 -16.51 0.30 -9.16
CA ILE A 50 -17.93 0.63 -9.13
C ILE A 50 -18.16 1.92 -8.34
N GLU A 51 -17.64 1.99 -7.12
CA GLU A 51 -17.82 3.15 -6.25
C GLU A 51 -17.16 4.41 -6.82
N VAL A 52 -15.95 4.29 -7.38
CA VAL A 52 -15.28 5.41 -8.05
C VAL A 52 -16.08 5.89 -9.26
N SER A 53 -16.69 4.98 -10.02
CA SER A 53 -17.54 5.34 -11.17
C SER A 53 -18.82 6.10 -10.75
N GLN A 54 -19.29 5.87 -9.52
CA GLN A 54 -20.44 6.58 -8.93
C GLN A 54 -20.06 7.96 -8.37
N GLY A 55 -18.78 8.34 -8.40
CA GLY A 55 -18.27 9.62 -7.92
C GLY A 55 -17.62 9.56 -6.54
N THR A 56 -17.50 8.37 -5.94
CA THR A 56 -16.79 8.19 -4.67
C THR A 56 -15.29 8.36 -4.86
N LYS A 57 -14.63 9.07 -3.96
CA LYS A 57 -13.19 9.29 -4.04
C LYS A 57 -12.43 8.05 -3.56
N LEU A 58 -11.46 7.59 -4.37
CA LEU A 58 -10.54 6.53 -3.95
C LEU A 58 -9.86 6.90 -2.63
N SER A 59 -10.04 6.04 -1.64
CA SER A 59 -9.52 6.23 -0.29
C SER A 59 -9.34 4.87 0.39
N ALA A 60 -8.52 4.81 1.44
CA ALA A 60 -8.32 3.57 2.19
C ALA A 60 -9.61 3.08 2.85
N SER A 61 -10.50 4.00 3.27
CA SER A 61 -11.81 3.66 3.80
C SER A 61 -12.67 2.92 2.79
N LEU A 62 -12.59 3.28 1.50
CA LEU A 62 -13.35 2.59 0.46
C LEU A 62 -12.90 1.13 0.29
N VAL A 63 -11.60 0.88 0.45
CA VAL A 63 -11.05 -0.46 0.45
C VAL A 63 -11.46 -1.19 1.73
N ASP A 64 -11.44 -0.53 2.89
CA ASP A 64 -11.94 -1.11 4.15
C ASP A 64 -13.42 -1.54 4.03
N ASP A 65 -14.25 -0.71 3.38
CA ASP A 65 -15.66 -1.03 3.11
C ASP A 65 -15.77 -2.27 2.19
N ALA A 66 -14.96 -2.33 1.13
CA ALA A 66 -14.90 -3.49 0.22
C ALA A 66 -14.52 -4.78 0.95
N LEU A 67 -13.57 -4.70 1.89
CA LEU A 67 -13.11 -5.84 2.69
C LEU A 67 -14.19 -6.29 3.68
N ALA A 68 -14.89 -5.35 4.30
CA ALA A 68 -15.97 -5.63 5.23
C ALA A 68 -17.16 -6.28 4.52
N ASP A 69 -17.58 -5.73 3.37
CA ASP A 69 -18.72 -6.24 2.59
C ASP A 69 -18.47 -7.65 2.02
N ARG A 70 -17.21 -7.95 1.68
CA ARG A 70 -16.80 -9.25 1.12
C ARG A 70 -16.23 -10.23 2.15
N GLU A 71 -16.21 -9.84 3.42
CA GLU A 71 -15.60 -10.60 4.52
C GLU A 71 -14.14 -11.03 4.25
N ILE A 72 -13.41 -10.24 3.43
CA ILE A 72 -12.03 -10.53 3.06
C ILE A 72 -11.10 -10.12 4.21
N LYS A 73 -10.29 -11.08 4.68
CA LYS A 73 -9.28 -10.83 5.71
C LYS A 73 -7.90 -10.66 5.09
N MET A 74 -7.36 -9.44 5.15
CA MET A 74 -6.00 -9.17 4.72
C MET A 74 -5.01 -9.17 5.89
N PRO A 75 -3.75 -9.58 5.68
CA PRO A 75 -2.71 -9.54 6.70
C PRO A 75 -1.99 -8.17 6.82
N PHE A 76 -2.45 -7.15 6.10
CA PHE A 76 -1.86 -5.80 6.05
C PHE A 76 -2.95 -4.73 5.90
N SER A 77 -2.58 -3.45 6.00
CA SER A 77 -3.56 -2.36 5.97
C SER A 77 -4.01 -2.02 4.54
N SER A 78 -5.24 -1.53 4.41
CA SER A 78 -5.80 -1.03 3.14
C SER A 78 -5.03 0.14 2.55
N LYS A 79 -4.32 0.90 3.39
CA LYS A 79 -3.41 1.96 2.93
C LYS A 79 -2.20 1.37 2.21
N ASP A 80 -1.65 0.28 2.73
CA ASP A 80 -0.51 -0.40 2.13
C ASP A 80 -0.93 -1.10 0.85
N LEU A 81 -2.13 -1.70 0.82
CA LEU A 81 -2.72 -2.19 -0.43
C LEU A 81 -2.78 -1.06 -1.46
N LEU A 82 -3.34 0.11 -1.16
CA LEU A 82 -3.39 1.23 -2.12
C LEU A 82 -2.00 1.78 -2.51
N LYS A 83 -1.04 1.76 -1.59
CA LYS A 83 0.31 2.28 -1.81
C LYS A 83 1.13 1.37 -2.72
N TYR A 84 1.02 0.05 -2.53
CA TYR A 84 1.90 -0.93 -3.16
C TYR A 84 1.21 -1.79 -4.22
N SER A 85 -0.11 -1.97 -4.13
CA SER A 85 -0.86 -2.57 -5.22
C SER A 85 -0.89 -1.57 -6.38
N LYS A 86 -0.39 -2.02 -7.53
CA LYS A 86 -0.49 -1.28 -8.78
C LYS A 86 -1.93 -1.32 -9.28
N ILE A 87 -2.94 -0.93 -8.48
CA ILE A 87 -4.30 -0.75 -8.98
C ILE A 87 -4.20 0.39 -9.99
N PRO A 88 -4.19 0.09 -11.31
CA PRO A 88 -4.26 1.15 -12.28
C PRO A 88 -5.71 1.64 -12.18
N LEU A 89 -5.89 2.89 -11.78
CA LEU A 89 -7.13 3.60 -12.01
C LEU A 89 -7.22 3.78 -13.54
N VAL A 90 -7.77 2.77 -14.22
CA VAL A 90 -8.14 2.85 -15.63
C VAL A 90 -9.54 3.42 -15.72
#